data_AF-A0A7K1TFE5-F1
#
_entry.id   AF-A0A7K1TFE5-F1
#
_cell.length_a   1.000
_cell.length_b   1.000
_cell.length_c   1.000
_cell.angle_alpha   90.00
_cell.angle_beta   90.00
_cell.angle_gamma   90.00
#
_symmetry.space_group_name_H-M   'P 1'
#
loop_
_entity.id
_entity.type
_entity.pdbx_description
1 polymer ?
#
loop_
_entity_poly.entity_id
_entity_poly.type
_entity_poly.pdbx_seq_one_letter_code
_entity_poly.pdbx_strand_id
1 'polypeptide(L)'
;MKNTLRTLLLMPALLLAGCCANNSCDCQDLLADALFFKLDQSTFRPSDIDTVYLVQYSSTNSTTPVNTARLLPGVLSDSILARQLRQVKLPSTTIVLSNTYPFATASAGSKLSLYTYRLLVPKGDSVRVRANGGLAPRPVYSFAIGPVTLSGRYNADGCCTCYQNTKKTVSVNGTFYDATESSGEPLPILLRR
;
A
#
# COMPACT_ATOMS: atom_id res chain seq x y z
N MET A 1 -30.33 67.30 -8.03
CA MET A 1 -31.01 66.17 -8.72
C MET A 1 -29.96 65.35 -9.45
N LYS A 2 -29.99 64.02 -9.23
CA LYS A 2 -29.34 62.94 -10.01
C LYS A 2 -27.81 62.84 -9.94
N ASN A 3 -27.17 61.68 -9.85
CA ASN A 3 -27.50 60.37 -9.28
C ASN A 3 -26.16 59.62 -9.23
N THR A 4 -25.83 59.06 -8.07
CA THR A 4 -24.74 58.12 -7.85
C THR A 4 -24.97 56.82 -8.61
N LEU A 5 -24.04 56.39 -9.47
CA LEU A 5 -23.99 54.99 -9.93
C LEU A 5 -22.58 54.63 -10.41
N ARG A 6 -21.73 54.21 -9.48
CA ARG A 6 -20.42 53.61 -9.77
C ARG A 6 -20.15 52.52 -8.74
N THR A 7 -20.96 51.47 -8.78
CA THR A 7 -20.80 50.31 -7.90
C THR A 7 -21.10 49.06 -8.70
N LEU A 8 -20.27 48.03 -8.46
CA LEU A 8 -20.51 46.62 -8.76
C LEU A 8 -20.24 46.13 -10.20
N LEU A 9 -18.96 46.02 -10.55
CA LEU A 9 -18.48 45.15 -11.63
C LEU A 9 -17.34 44.27 -11.08
N LEU A 10 -17.66 43.48 -10.05
CA LEU A 10 -16.78 42.48 -9.45
C LEU A 10 -17.69 41.42 -8.80
N MET A 11 -18.21 40.49 -9.60
CA MET A 11 -18.75 39.18 -9.17
C MET A 11 -19.34 38.46 -10.39
N PRO A 12 -18.54 37.64 -11.10
CA PRO A 12 -19.08 36.29 -11.36
C PRO A 12 -18.06 35.17 -11.10
N ALA A 13 -16.92 35.45 -10.47
CA ALA A 13 -15.89 34.42 -10.23
C ALA A 13 -16.19 33.46 -9.06
N LEU A 14 -17.25 33.71 -8.27
CA LEU A 14 -17.59 32.89 -7.08
C LEU A 14 -18.64 31.80 -7.33
N LEU A 15 -19.19 31.68 -8.55
CA LEU A 15 -20.23 30.69 -8.87
C LEU A 15 -19.70 29.29 -9.23
N LEU A 16 -18.39 29.11 -9.39
CA LEU A 16 -17.78 27.80 -9.69
C LEU A 16 -17.24 27.07 -8.45
N ALA A 17 -17.22 27.72 -7.27
CA ALA A 17 -16.74 27.10 -6.03
C ALA A 17 -17.83 26.29 -5.28
N GLY A 18 -19.07 26.27 -5.78
CA GLY A 18 -20.23 25.71 -5.08
C GLY A 18 -20.65 24.28 -5.45
N CYS A 19 -20.18 23.71 -6.57
CA CYS A 19 -20.74 22.44 -7.06
C CYS A 19 -20.32 21.19 -6.27
N CYS A 20 -19.30 21.28 -5.40
CA CYS A 20 -18.75 20.12 -4.69
C CYS A 20 -18.75 20.27 -3.17
N ALA A 21 -19.42 21.30 -2.63
CA ALA A 21 -19.44 21.59 -1.20
C ALA A 21 -20.07 20.49 -0.33
N ASN A 22 -20.81 19.55 -0.93
CA ASN A 22 -21.54 18.50 -0.21
C ASN A 22 -21.11 17.06 -0.58
N ASN A 23 -20.18 16.88 -1.54
CA ASN A 23 -19.65 15.57 -1.91
C ASN A 23 -18.26 15.40 -1.31
N SER A 24 -18.16 14.78 -0.13
CA SER A 24 -16.87 14.36 0.40
C SER A 24 -16.32 13.23 -0.47
N CYS A 25 -15.22 13.47 -1.17
CA CYS A 25 -14.53 12.43 -1.93
C CYS A 25 -13.92 11.41 -0.96
N ASP A 26 -14.58 10.29 -0.72
CA ASP A 26 -14.03 9.15 0.02
C ASP A 26 -13.35 8.16 -0.96
N CYS A 27 -12.38 8.65 -1.72
CA CYS A 27 -11.60 7.80 -2.60
C CYS A 27 -10.51 7.10 -1.77
N GLN A 28 -10.55 5.78 -1.68
CA GLN A 28 -9.52 4.98 -0.98
C GLN A 28 -8.24 4.82 -1.83
N ASP A 29 -7.81 5.89 -2.50
CA ASP A 29 -6.76 5.87 -3.53
C ASP A 29 -5.42 5.36 -2.98
N LEU A 30 -5.13 5.60 -1.69
CA LEU A 30 -3.88 5.18 -1.06
C LEU A 30 -3.71 3.65 -1.02
N LEU A 31 -4.82 2.91 -0.97
CA LEU A 31 -4.84 1.45 -0.93
C LEU A 31 -5.27 0.79 -2.24
N ALA A 32 -5.70 1.57 -3.24
CA ALA A 32 -6.20 1.04 -4.52
C ALA A 32 -5.21 0.08 -5.21
N ASP A 33 -3.91 0.39 -5.17
CA ASP A 33 -2.84 -0.46 -5.72
C ASP A 33 -2.20 -1.40 -4.69
N ALA A 34 -2.62 -1.35 -3.43
CA ALA A 34 -1.97 -2.11 -2.37
C ALA A 34 -2.22 -3.61 -2.53
N LEU A 35 -1.17 -4.39 -2.27
CA LEU A 35 -1.22 -5.83 -2.06
C LEU A 35 -1.27 -6.10 -0.56
N PHE A 36 -2.12 -7.05 -0.18
CA PHE A 36 -2.33 -7.44 1.21
C PHE A 36 -1.90 -8.88 1.40
N PHE A 37 -1.16 -9.15 2.46
CA PHE A 37 -0.68 -10.48 2.79
C PHE A 37 -1.05 -10.84 4.22
N LYS A 38 -1.40 -12.11 4.43
CA LYS A 38 -1.63 -12.69 5.76
C LYS A 38 -0.83 -13.97 5.89
N LEU A 39 -0.17 -14.14 7.02
CA LEU A 39 0.48 -15.40 7.36
C LEU A 39 -0.61 -16.39 7.79
N ASP A 40 -0.64 -17.56 7.16
CA ASP A 40 -1.64 -18.59 7.44
C ASP A 40 -1.41 -19.19 8.84
N GLN A 41 -2.36 -18.94 9.75
CA GLN A 41 -2.29 -19.38 11.15
C GLN A 41 -2.29 -20.90 11.33
N SER A 42 -2.67 -21.68 10.30
CA SER A 42 -2.53 -23.14 10.34
C SER A 42 -1.08 -23.60 10.20
N THR A 43 -0.23 -22.77 9.59
CA THR A 43 1.19 -23.09 9.33
C THR A 43 2.16 -22.24 10.13
N PHE A 44 1.73 -21.05 10.55
CA PHE A 44 2.48 -20.14 11.41
C PHE A 44 1.78 -19.99 12.76
N ARG A 45 2.51 -20.21 13.86
CA ARG A 45 1.97 -19.88 15.19
C ARG A 45 2.11 -18.37 15.42
N PRO A 46 1.13 -17.70 16.04
CA PRO A 46 1.26 -16.28 16.39
C PRO A 46 2.53 -15.97 17.19
N SER A 47 2.92 -16.86 18.11
CA SER A 47 4.15 -16.73 18.91
C SER A 47 5.44 -16.82 18.11
N ASP A 48 5.41 -17.36 16.89
CA ASP A 48 6.59 -17.48 16.02
C ASP A 48 6.84 -16.19 15.23
N ILE A 49 5.90 -15.25 15.23
CA ILE A 49 5.93 -14.04 14.39
C ILE A 49 5.89 -12.79 15.27
N ASP A 50 7.06 -12.36 15.73
CA ASP A 50 7.20 -11.06 16.43
C ASP A 50 7.48 -9.91 15.44
N THR A 51 8.22 -10.20 14.37
CA THR A 51 8.63 -9.21 13.37
C THR A 51 8.62 -9.86 11.99
N VAL A 52 8.25 -9.11 10.96
CA VAL A 52 8.50 -9.48 9.55
C VAL A 52 9.33 -8.38 8.88
N TYR A 53 10.17 -8.74 7.92
CA TYR A 53 10.93 -7.78 7.14
C TYR A 53 10.47 -7.82 5.69
N LEU A 54 10.18 -6.65 5.13
CA LEU A 54 9.98 -6.51 3.71
C LEU A 54 11.24 -5.92 3.10
N VAL A 55 11.78 -6.59 2.09
CA VAL A 55 13.01 -6.21 1.41
C VAL A 55 12.67 -5.90 -0.04
N GLN A 56 13.09 -4.74 -0.54
CA GLN A 56 12.84 -4.30 -1.91
C GLN A 56 14.12 -4.43 -2.74
N TYR A 57 13.98 -4.87 -3.98
CA TYR A 57 15.04 -5.04 -4.95
C TYR A 57 14.65 -4.33 -6.27
N SER A 58 15.64 -3.76 -6.96
CA SER A 58 15.44 -3.08 -8.24
C SER A 58 15.08 -4.01 -9.40
N SER A 59 15.30 -5.32 -9.26
CA SER A 59 14.95 -6.34 -10.24
C SER A 59 14.98 -7.75 -9.63
N THR A 60 14.42 -8.73 -10.34
CA THR A 60 14.42 -10.16 -9.95
C THR A 60 15.82 -10.73 -9.70
N ASN A 61 16.83 -10.25 -10.44
CA ASN A 61 18.21 -10.77 -10.37
C ASN A 61 19.10 -9.96 -9.41
N SER A 62 18.58 -8.88 -8.81
CA SER A 62 19.37 -8.09 -7.87
C SER A 62 19.57 -8.86 -6.57
N THR A 63 20.82 -8.95 -6.14
CA THR A 63 21.21 -9.51 -4.84
C THR A 63 21.33 -8.45 -3.75
N THR A 64 21.33 -7.17 -4.15
CA THR A 64 21.51 -6.03 -3.24
C THR A 64 20.16 -5.37 -2.99
N PRO A 65 19.67 -5.34 -1.74
CA PRO A 65 18.47 -4.61 -1.38
C PRO A 65 18.59 -3.12 -1.69
N VAL A 66 17.55 -2.54 -2.27
CA VAL A 66 17.39 -1.09 -2.39
C VAL A 66 16.91 -0.52 -1.05
N ASN A 67 15.92 -1.18 -0.45
CA ASN A 67 15.34 -0.80 0.84
C ASN A 67 15.03 -2.04 1.68
N THR A 68 14.96 -1.86 3.00
CA THR A 68 14.49 -2.88 3.94
C THR A 68 13.66 -2.22 5.02
N ALA A 69 12.43 -2.71 5.21
CA ALA A 69 11.51 -2.24 6.22
C ALA A 69 11.28 -3.35 7.25
N ARG A 70 11.37 -2.99 8.53
CA ARG A 70 10.95 -3.84 9.65
C ARG A 70 9.49 -3.55 9.94
N LEU A 71 8.64 -4.56 9.88
CA LEU A 71 7.22 -4.46 10.19
C LEU A 71 6.94 -5.29 11.46
N LEU A 72 6.26 -4.68 12.41
CA LEU A 72 5.79 -5.33 13.63
C LEU A 72 4.28 -5.60 13.46
N PRO A 73 3.86 -6.84 13.14
CA PRO A 73 2.45 -7.15 12.94
C PRO A 73 1.63 -6.77 14.18
N GLY A 74 0.55 -6.01 14.00
CA GLY A 74 -0.32 -5.58 15.10
C GLY A 74 0.10 -4.28 15.82
N VAL A 75 1.27 -3.70 15.52
CA VAL A 75 1.73 -2.43 16.12
C VAL A 75 1.31 -1.19 15.30
N LEU A 76 0.45 -1.35 14.28
CA LEU A 76 -0.08 -0.22 13.51
C LEU A 76 -1.06 0.68 14.31
N SER A 77 -1.19 0.45 15.62
CA SER A 77 -2.01 1.21 16.56
C SER A 77 -1.83 2.72 16.35
N ASP A 78 -2.90 3.37 15.89
CA ASP A 78 -3.00 4.82 15.66
C ASP A 78 -2.36 5.42 14.40
N SER A 79 -1.97 4.59 13.42
CA SER A 79 -1.57 5.09 12.10
C SER A 79 -2.76 5.35 11.16
N ILE A 80 -2.60 6.29 10.21
CA ILE A 80 -3.56 6.49 9.09
C ILE A 80 -3.81 5.16 8.37
N LEU A 81 -2.75 4.36 8.16
CA LEU A 81 -2.85 3.04 7.57
C LEU A 81 -3.76 2.09 8.37
N ALA A 82 -3.65 2.04 9.70
CA ALA A 82 -4.54 1.21 10.52
C ALA A 82 -6.01 1.66 10.47
N ARG A 83 -6.27 2.96 10.37
CA ARG A 83 -7.63 3.47 10.13
C ARG A 83 -8.17 2.98 8.78
N GLN A 84 -7.38 3.10 7.72
CA GLN A 84 -7.79 2.65 6.38
C GLN A 84 -7.99 1.13 6.32
N LEU A 85 -7.10 0.35 6.93
CA LEU A 85 -7.27 -1.11 7.02
C LEU A 85 -8.59 -1.50 7.70
N ARG A 86 -8.99 -0.79 8.76
CA ARG A 86 -10.29 -1.00 9.42
C ARG A 86 -11.47 -0.65 8.51
N GLN A 87 -11.38 0.42 7.72
CA GLN A 87 -12.42 0.79 6.75
C GLN A 87 -12.66 -0.31 5.71
N VAL A 88 -11.59 -1.01 5.30
CA VAL A 88 -11.66 -2.14 4.37
C VAL A 88 -11.74 -3.51 5.07
N LYS A 89 -12.13 -3.54 6.35
CA LYS A 89 -12.33 -4.77 7.16
C LYS A 89 -11.12 -5.71 7.23
N LEU A 90 -9.90 -5.18 7.08
CA LEU A 90 -8.66 -5.94 7.25
C LEU A 90 -8.11 -5.79 8.67
N PRO A 91 -7.59 -6.86 9.29
CA PRO A 91 -6.97 -6.79 10.60
C PRO A 91 -5.65 -6.00 10.54
N SER A 92 -5.26 -5.35 11.65
CA SER A 92 -4.01 -4.59 11.77
C SER A 92 -2.74 -5.45 11.69
N THR A 93 -2.88 -6.77 11.74
CA THR A 93 -1.81 -7.75 11.49
C THR A 93 -1.58 -8.03 10.01
N THR A 94 -2.41 -7.47 9.12
CA THR A 94 -2.23 -7.58 7.67
C THR A 94 -0.96 -6.87 7.24
N ILE A 95 -0.13 -7.57 6.47
CA ILE A 95 1.06 -7.01 5.88
C ILE A 95 0.63 -6.28 4.60
N VAL A 96 0.95 -5.00 4.52
CA VAL A 96 0.59 -4.14 3.39
C VAL A 96 1.84 -3.82 2.58
N LEU A 97 1.72 -3.95 1.27
CA LEU A 97 2.70 -3.47 0.30
C LEU A 97 1.97 -2.60 -0.73
N SER A 98 2.22 -1.31 -0.73
CA SER A 98 1.64 -0.32 -1.64
C SER A 98 2.75 0.50 -2.32
N ASN A 99 2.38 1.40 -3.23
CA ASN A 99 3.33 2.32 -3.86
C ASN A 99 4.05 3.22 -2.84
N THR A 100 3.46 3.44 -1.66
CA THR A 100 3.93 4.40 -0.64
C THR A 100 4.21 3.76 0.72
N TYR A 101 3.99 2.45 0.87
CA TYR A 101 4.19 1.73 2.12
C TYR A 101 4.73 0.32 1.88
N PRO A 102 5.70 -0.17 2.66
CA PRO A 102 6.38 0.52 3.77
C PRO A 102 7.53 1.42 3.31
N PHE A 103 7.81 1.44 2.01
CA PHE A 103 8.88 2.26 1.44
C PHE A 103 8.31 3.58 0.95
N ALA A 104 8.99 4.68 1.27
CA ALA A 104 8.73 5.94 0.61
C ALA A 104 9.01 5.78 -0.89
N THR A 105 8.22 6.47 -1.72
CA THR A 105 8.43 6.51 -3.16
C THR A 105 9.83 7.06 -3.48
N ALA A 106 10.69 6.26 -4.13
CA ALA A 106 12.04 6.69 -4.52
C ALA A 106 12.02 7.84 -5.56
N SER A 107 10.93 7.94 -6.33
CA SER A 107 10.64 9.04 -7.26
C SER A 107 9.14 9.12 -7.51
N ALA A 108 8.64 10.31 -7.85
CA ALA A 108 7.25 10.52 -8.24
C ALA A 108 6.87 9.58 -9.40
N GLY A 109 5.94 8.65 -9.17
CA GLY A 109 5.46 7.71 -10.19
C GLY A 109 6.11 6.31 -10.19
N SER A 110 7.08 6.02 -9.31
CA SER A 110 7.59 4.66 -9.18
C SER A 110 6.52 3.74 -8.60
N LYS A 111 5.95 2.87 -9.45
CA LYS A 111 4.93 1.90 -9.06
C LYS A 111 5.54 0.65 -8.46
N LEU A 112 4.76 -0.03 -7.62
CA LEU A 112 5.06 -1.35 -7.07
C LEU A 112 5.61 -2.33 -8.11
N SER A 113 5.10 -2.28 -9.34
CA SER A 113 5.44 -3.14 -10.47
C SER A 113 6.88 -3.02 -10.97
N LEU A 114 7.60 -1.96 -10.61
CA LEU A 114 9.00 -1.76 -11.04
C LEU A 114 10.01 -2.50 -10.18
N TYR A 115 9.58 -3.05 -9.04
CA TYR A 115 10.47 -3.71 -8.08
C TYR A 115 10.04 -5.15 -7.86
N THR A 116 10.97 -5.91 -7.29
CA THR A 116 10.68 -7.20 -6.68
C THR A 116 10.91 -7.11 -5.18
N TYR A 117 10.26 -7.99 -4.44
CA TYR A 117 10.27 -7.95 -2.99
C TYR A 117 10.56 -9.32 -2.41
N ARG A 118 11.07 -9.33 -1.20
CA ARG A 118 11.09 -10.52 -0.35
C ARG A 118 10.47 -10.19 0.98
N LEU A 119 9.48 -10.99 1.38
CA LEU A 119 9.01 -11.00 2.76
C LEU A 119 9.78 -12.06 3.53
N LEU A 120 10.45 -11.63 4.58
CA LEU A 120 11.26 -12.47 5.45
C LEU A 120 10.56 -12.59 6.80
N VAL A 121 10.35 -13.83 7.25
CA VAL A 121 9.80 -14.14 8.57
C VAL A 121 10.91 -14.79 9.39
N PRO A 122 11.61 -14.04 10.25
CA PRO A 122 12.51 -14.61 11.25
C PRO A 122 11.71 -15.36 12.32
N LYS A 123 12.37 -16.30 13.00
CA LYS A 123 11.83 -16.94 14.21
C LYS A 123 12.53 -16.35 15.42
N GLY A 124 11.79 -15.71 16.32
CA GLY A 124 12.33 -15.00 17.50
C GLY A 124 13.31 -13.87 17.14
N ASP A 125 14.22 -13.53 18.07
CA ASP A 125 15.25 -12.48 17.91
C ASP A 125 16.40 -12.84 16.96
N SER A 126 16.13 -13.63 15.93
CA SER A 126 17.13 -14.12 14.95
C SER A 126 17.56 -13.03 13.96
N VAL A 127 17.90 -11.85 14.45
CA VAL A 127 18.48 -10.74 13.69
C VAL A 127 19.96 -10.65 14.05
N ARG A 128 20.84 -10.91 13.09
CA ARG A 128 22.28 -10.77 13.28
C ARG A 128 22.73 -9.40 12.80
N VAL A 129 23.61 -8.74 13.53
CA VAL A 129 24.34 -7.58 13.02
C VAL A 129 25.40 -8.09 12.04
N ARG A 130 25.38 -7.60 10.79
CA ARG A 130 26.42 -7.85 9.78
C ARG A 130 27.72 -7.20 10.22
N ALA A 131 28.85 -7.69 9.71
CA ALA A 131 30.17 -7.10 9.94
C ALA A 131 30.25 -5.60 9.60
N ASN A 132 29.39 -5.12 8.69
CA ASN A 132 29.31 -3.71 8.28
C ASN A 132 28.25 -2.90 9.07
N GLY A 133 27.79 -3.39 10.23
CA GLY A 133 26.79 -2.71 11.08
C GLY A 133 25.34 -2.81 10.61
N GLY A 134 25.06 -3.39 9.43
CA GLY A 134 23.69 -3.58 8.94
C GLY A 134 22.99 -4.78 9.60
N LEU A 135 21.68 -4.71 9.85
CA LEU A 135 20.92 -5.86 10.36
C LEU A 135 20.67 -6.89 9.24
N ALA A 136 21.01 -8.16 9.48
CA ALA A 136 20.67 -9.31 8.65
C ALA A 136 19.71 -10.23 9.43
N PRO A 137 18.41 -10.24 9.11
CA PRO A 137 17.54 -11.30 9.57
C PRO A 137 18.12 -12.65 9.11
N ARG A 138 18.11 -13.67 9.97
CA ARG A 138 18.17 -15.07 9.53
C ARG A 138 16.71 -15.52 9.32
N PRO A 139 16.14 -15.35 8.12
CA PRO A 139 14.78 -15.78 7.86
C PRO A 139 14.69 -17.29 8.06
N VAL A 140 13.68 -17.74 8.80
CA VAL A 140 13.28 -19.15 8.74
C VAL A 140 12.42 -19.37 7.50
N TYR A 141 11.66 -18.35 7.10
CA TYR A 141 10.85 -18.38 5.89
C TYR A 141 11.07 -17.12 5.05
N SER A 142 11.10 -17.30 3.73
CA SER A 142 11.25 -16.24 2.74
C SER A 142 10.23 -16.43 1.64
N PHE A 143 9.50 -15.37 1.32
CA PHE A 143 8.55 -15.31 0.21
C PHE A 143 9.08 -14.34 -0.84
N ALA A 144 9.42 -14.85 -2.02
CA ALA A 144 9.71 -14.01 -3.17
C ALA A 144 8.40 -13.46 -3.72
N ILE A 145 8.25 -12.14 -3.75
CA ILE A 145 7.05 -11.44 -4.20
C ILE A 145 7.42 -10.64 -5.44
N GLY A 146 6.72 -10.89 -6.53
CA GLY A 146 6.94 -10.27 -7.82
C GLY A 146 7.14 -11.30 -8.94
N PRO A 147 6.87 -10.93 -10.20
CA PRO A 147 6.48 -9.59 -10.66
C PRO A 147 5.06 -9.20 -10.22
N VAL A 148 4.81 -7.89 -10.12
CA VAL A 148 3.49 -7.30 -9.83
C VAL A 148 2.99 -6.61 -11.09
N THR A 149 1.76 -6.87 -11.50
CA THR A 149 1.08 -6.16 -12.59
C THR A 149 -0.06 -5.34 -12.02
N LEU A 150 -0.04 -4.04 -12.32
CA LEU A 150 -1.10 -3.10 -11.93
C LEU A 150 -1.68 -2.43 -13.18
N SER A 151 -2.99 -2.32 -13.24
CA SER A 151 -3.69 -1.46 -14.19
C SER A 151 -4.82 -0.77 -13.45
N GLY A 152 -5.15 0.44 -13.87
CA GLY A 152 -6.25 1.18 -13.26
C GLY A 152 -6.66 2.33 -14.13
N ARG A 153 -7.72 3.01 -13.71
CA ARG A 153 -8.33 4.13 -14.39
C ARG A 153 -8.72 5.19 -13.37
N TYR A 154 -8.77 6.43 -13.81
CA TYR A 154 -9.38 7.50 -13.05
C TYR A 154 -10.83 7.64 -13.47
N ASN A 155 -11.74 7.58 -12.52
CA ASN A 155 -13.15 7.90 -12.74
C ASN A 155 -13.39 9.29 -12.17
N ALA A 156 -13.85 10.20 -13.03
CA ALA A 156 -14.22 11.55 -12.63
C ALA A 156 -15.74 11.73 -12.76
N ASP A 157 -16.38 12.24 -11.72
CA ASP A 157 -17.83 12.53 -11.70
C ASP A 157 -18.14 14.03 -11.80
N GLY A 158 -17.12 14.84 -12.09
CA GLY A 158 -17.19 16.30 -12.16
C GLY A 158 -16.85 17.01 -10.84
N CYS A 159 -16.85 16.30 -9.71
CA CYS A 159 -16.45 16.84 -8.40
C CYS A 159 -15.24 16.15 -7.79
N CYS A 160 -15.12 14.85 -8.01
CA CYS A 160 -14.04 14.02 -7.51
C CYS A 160 -13.40 13.29 -8.70
N THR A 161 -12.10 13.05 -8.61
CA THR A 161 -11.40 12.10 -9.48
C THR A 161 -10.86 11.00 -8.57
N CYS A 162 -11.46 9.80 -8.60
CA CYS A 162 -10.97 8.66 -7.82
C CYS A 162 -10.17 7.71 -8.71
N TYR A 163 -9.07 7.19 -8.19
CA TYR A 163 -8.31 6.14 -8.85
C TYR A 163 -8.89 4.77 -8.50
N GLN A 164 -9.21 3.98 -9.53
CA GLN A 164 -9.64 2.60 -9.36
C GLN A 164 -8.65 1.67 -10.04
N ASN A 165 -8.11 0.71 -9.27
CA ASN A 165 -7.37 -0.39 -9.86
C ASN A 165 -8.34 -1.35 -10.58
N THR A 166 -8.04 -1.67 -11.83
CA THR A 166 -8.83 -2.56 -12.70
C THR A 166 -8.14 -3.91 -12.93
N LYS A 167 -6.87 -4.04 -12.53
CA LYS A 167 -6.11 -5.29 -12.55
C LYS A 167 -4.98 -5.23 -11.53
N LYS A 168 -4.92 -6.23 -10.67
CA LYS A 168 -3.87 -6.40 -9.65
C LYS A 168 -3.47 -7.87 -9.61
N THR A 169 -2.33 -8.21 -10.20
CA THR A 169 -1.79 -9.57 -10.12
C THR A 169 -0.37 -9.57 -9.57
N VAL A 170 -0.01 -10.63 -8.86
CA VAL A 170 1.33 -10.78 -8.28
C VAL A 170 1.73 -12.25 -8.26
N SER A 171 3.02 -12.52 -8.44
CA SER A 171 3.59 -13.83 -8.15
C SER A 171 4.16 -13.89 -6.73
N VAL A 172 3.87 -14.96 -5.99
CA VAL A 172 4.50 -15.28 -4.71
C VAL A 172 5.13 -16.66 -4.81
N ASN A 173 6.44 -16.77 -4.62
CA ASN A 173 7.21 -18.00 -4.79
C ASN A 173 6.96 -18.70 -6.15
N GLY A 174 6.69 -17.93 -7.20
CA GLY A 174 6.39 -18.45 -8.54
C GLY A 174 4.90 -18.74 -8.79
N THR A 175 4.05 -18.77 -7.75
CA THR A 175 2.60 -18.95 -7.91
C THR A 175 1.93 -17.60 -8.17
N PHE A 176 1.10 -17.51 -9.20
CA PHE A 176 0.38 -16.29 -9.54
C PHE A 176 -0.94 -16.18 -8.77
N TYR A 177 -1.20 -14.99 -8.27
CA TYR A 177 -2.42 -14.61 -7.57
C TYR A 177 -3.07 -13.44 -8.31
N ASP A 178 -4.38 -13.54 -8.51
CA ASP A 178 -5.22 -12.41 -8.88
C ASP A 178 -5.76 -11.78 -7.59
N ALA A 179 -5.37 -10.54 -7.35
CA ALA A 179 -5.79 -9.72 -6.22
C ALA A 179 -6.66 -8.54 -6.69
N THR A 180 -7.24 -8.63 -7.90
CA THR A 180 -8.16 -7.62 -8.43
C THR A 180 -9.47 -7.64 -7.65
N GLU A 181 -9.83 -6.49 -7.08
CA GLU A 181 -11.01 -6.34 -6.23
C GLU A 181 -12.27 -6.19 -7.10
N SER A 182 -13.22 -7.11 -7.00
CA SER A 182 -14.48 -7.06 -7.77
C SER A 182 -15.64 -6.45 -6.99
N SER A 183 -15.62 -6.54 -5.66
CA SER A 183 -16.65 -6.04 -4.73
C SER A 183 -16.22 -4.82 -3.91
N GLY A 184 -15.03 -4.27 -4.18
CA GLY A 184 -14.40 -3.24 -3.35
C GLY A 184 -13.85 -3.76 -2.01
N GLU A 185 -13.91 -5.09 -1.78
CA GLU A 185 -13.25 -5.71 -0.64
C GLU A 185 -11.85 -6.22 -1.05
N PRO A 186 -10.79 -5.90 -0.27
CA PRO A 186 -9.45 -6.40 -0.54
C PRO A 186 -9.36 -7.92 -0.51
N LEU A 187 -8.54 -8.48 -1.39
CA LEU A 187 -8.23 -9.91 -1.45
C LEU A 187 -6.83 -10.19 -0.86
N PRO A 188 -6.70 -10.50 0.44
CA PRO A 188 -5.41 -10.80 1.04
C PRO A 188 -4.88 -12.16 0.57
N ILE A 189 -3.62 -12.19 0.17
CA ILE A 189 -2.91 -13.40 -0.23
C ILE A 189 -2.43 -14.13 1.04
N LEU A 190 -2.80 -15.40 1.16
CA LEU A 190 -2.36 -16.25 2.26
C LEU A 190 -0.98 -16.81 1.99
N LEU A 191 -0.04 -16.52 2.90
CA LEU A 191 1.32 -17.00 2.87
C LEU A 191 1.43 -18.24 3.75
N ARG A 192 1.86 -19.35 3.16
CA ARG A 192 1.97 -20.67 3.79
C ARG A 192 3.41 -21.14 3.82
N ARG A 193 3.78 -21.86 4.87
CA ARG A 193 5.05 -22.59 4.96
C ARG A 193 5.12 -23.73 3.94
#